data_AF-A0A196SC97-F1
#
_entry.id   AF-A0A196SC97-F1
#
_cell.length_a   1.000
_cell.length_b   1.000
_cell.length_c   1.000
_cell.angle_alpha   90.00
_cell.angle_beta   90.00
_cell.angle_gamma   90.00
#
_symmetry.space_group_name_H-M   'P 1'
#
loop_
_entity.id
_entity.type
_entity.pdbx_description
1 polymer ?
#
loop_
_entity_poly.entity_id
_entity_poly.type
_entity_poly.pdbx_seq_one_letter_code
_entity_poly.pdbx_strand_id
1 'polypeptide(L)'
;QRVPITCNEQIEKVLGKFGIFSVEDLVHEIYTVGPHFKQCNNFLWPFKLNSPDGGFSKKLLHFNEGGDYGNHEVLIGKLVNRMI
;
A
#
# COMPACT_ATOMS: atom_id res chain seq x y z
N GLN A 1 -12.21 12.84 -6.19
CA GLN A 1 -11.67 12.50 -7.52
C GLN A 1 -10.40 11.68 -7.33
N ARG A 2 -10.13 10.67 -8.16
CA ARG A 2 -8.85 9.95 -8.14
C ARG A 2 -7.83 10.72 -8.96
N VAL A 3 -6.75 11.18 -8.33
CA VAL A 3 -5.72 12.02 -8.96
C VAL A 3 -4.36 11.33 -8.77
N PRO A 4 -3.52 11.23 -9.82
CA PRO A 4 -2.17 10.68 -9.67
C PRO A 4 -1.31 11.61 -8.81
N ILE A 5 -0.49 11.01 -7.95
CA ILE A 5 0.54 11.74 -7.19
C ILE A 5 1.71 11.96 -8.15
N THR A 6 1.96 13.20 -8.53
CA THR A 6 3.02 13.62 -9.45
C THR A 6 3.99 14.62 -8.83
N CYS A 7 3.59 15.29 -7.75
CA CYS A 7 4.42 16.27 -7.05
C CYS A 7 4.05 16.39 -5.56
N ASN A 8 4.99 16.87 -4.73
CA ASN A 8 4.83 16.93 -3.27
C ASN A 8 3.77 17.97 -2.84
N GLU A 9 3.56 19.01 -3.62
CA GLU A 9 2.58 20.06 -3.34
C GLU A 9 1.14 19.51 -3.24
N GLN A 10 0.85 18.39 -3.93
CA GLN A 10 -0.45 17.72 -3.84
C GLN A 10 -0.68 17.10 -2.46
N ILE A 11 0.38 16.59 -1.83
CA ILE A 11 0.36 15.98 -0.50
C ILE A 11 0.26 17.09 0.54
N GLU A 12 1.18 18.06 0.49
CA GLU A 12 1.23 19.19 1.42
C GLU A 12 -0.11 19.94 1.48
N LYS A 13 -0.76 20.17 0.34
CA LYS A 13 -2.06 20.86 0.30
C LYS A 13 -3.15 20.18 1.14
N VAL A 14 -3.10 18.86 1.31
CA VAL A 14 -4.14 18.09 2.01
C VAL A 14 -3.68 17.68 3.41
N LEU A 15 -2.43 17.23 3.53
CA LEU A 15 -1.85 16.62 4.72
C LEU A 15 -0.82 17.51 5.44
N GLY A 16 -0.42 18.66 4.86
CA GLY A 16 0.58 19.55 5.46
C GLY A 16 0.21 20.06 6.86
N LYS A 17 -1.09 20.19 7.15
CA LYS A 17 -1.59 20.52 8.50
C LYS A 17 -1.28 19.45 9.57
N PHE A 18 -0.88 18.26 9.16
CA PHE A 18 -0.44 17.15 10.01
C PHE A 18 1.08 16.97 10.00
N GLY A 19 1.83 17.91 9.38
CA GLY A 19 3.29 17.83 9.26
C GLY A 19 3.81 16.89 8.17
N ILE A 20 2.96 16.49 7.22
CA ILE A 20 3.31 15.59 6.12
C ILE A 20 3.42 16.44 4.84
N PHE A 21 4.64 16.64 4.35
CA PHE A 21 4.92 17.56 3.25
C PHE A 21 5.30 16.83 1.95
N SER A 22 5.79 15.60 2.05
CA SER A 22 6.34 14.85 0.92
C SER A 22 5.83 13.41 0.87
N VAL A 23 6.15 12.72 -0.24
CA VAL A 23 5.92 11.27 -0.36
C VAL A 23 6.70 10.49 0.70
N GLU A 24 7.92 10.92 1.06
CA GLU A 24 8.76 10.28 2.08
C GLU A 24 8.05 10.29 3.44
N ASP A 25 7.53 11.45 3.85
CA ASP A 25 6.80 11.60 5.11
C ASP A 25 5.54 10.72 5.13
N LEU A 26 4.83 10.66 3.99
CA LEU A 26 3.62 9.84 3.84
C LEU A 26 3.95 8.34 4.00
N VAL A 27 5.04 7.87 3.37
CA VAL A 27 5.50 6.48 3.48
C VAL A 27 5.95 6.18 4.90
N HIS A 28 6.72 7.08 5.52
CA HIS A 28 7.18 6.93 6.90
C HIS A 28 6.00 6.77 7.85
N GLU A 29 5.02 7.68 7.78
CA GLU A 29 3.84 7.69 8.65
C GLU A 29 2.99 6.40 8.52
N ILE A 30 2.87 5.86 7.31
CA ILE A 30 2.17 4.59 7.05
C ILE A 30 2.96 3.40 7.58
N TYR A 31 4.27 3.36 7.30
CA TYR A 31 5.12 2.22 7.65
C TYR A 31 5.33 2.09 9.17
N THR A 32 5.52 3.21 9.88
CA THR A 32 5.72 3.21 11.34
C THR A 32 4.41 3.20 12.12
N VAL A 33 3.26 3.32 11.44
CA VAL A 33 1.93 3.48 12.05
C VAL A 33 1.90 4.69 12.99
N GLY A 34 2.26 5.85 12.43
CA GLY A 34 2.35 7.10 13.17
C GLY A 34 0.99 7.68 13.62
N PRO A 35 1.00 8.81 14.36
CA PRO A 35 -0.20 9.43 14.95
C PRO A 35 -1.29 9.83 13.94
N HIS A 36 -0.94 10.04 12.68
CA HIS A 36 -1.81 10.45 11.59
C HIS A 36 -1.99 9.37 10.51
N PHE A 37 -1.73 8.10 10.85
CA PHE A 37 -1.91 6.95 9.96
C PHE A 37 -3.28 6.94 9.25
N LYS A 38 -4.37 7.20 9.99
CA LYS A 38 -5.72 7.17 9.44
C LYS A 38 -5.90 8.21 8.32
N GLN A 39 -5.31 9.40 8.49
CA GLN A 39 -5.38 10.50 7.54
C GLN A 39 -4.56 10.17 6.29
N CYS A 40 -3.34 9.65 6.45
CA CYS A 40 -2.50 9.18 5.35
C CYS A 40 -3.14 8.05 4.54
N ASN A 41 -3.67 7.03 5.23
CA ASN A 41 -4.30 5.89 4.59
C ASN A 41 -5.58 6.29 3.83
N ASN A 42 -6.37 7.21 4.39
CA ASN A 42 -7.58 7.71 3.70
C ASN A 42 -7.27 8.68 2.55
N PHE A 43 -6.12 9.35 2.58
CA PHE A 43 -5.66 10.19 1.46
C PHE A 43 -5.32 9.33 0.24
N LEU A 44 -4.70 8.17 0.45
CA LEU A 44 -4.40 7.24 -0.63
C LEU A 44 -5.67 6.56 -1.16
N TRP A 45 -5.81 6.56 -2.48
CA TRP A 45 -6.83 5.73 -3.13
C TRP A 45 -6.42 4.25 -3.03
N PRO A 46 -7.37 3.30 -2.87
CA PRO A 46 -7.04 1.88 -2.92
C PRO A 46 -6.17 1.53 -4.12
N PHE A 47 -5.02 0.90 -3.86
CA PHE A 47 -4.07 0.53 -4.90
C PHE A 47 -4.71 -0.44 -5.87
N LYS A 48 -4.71 -0.06 -7.16
CA LYS A 48 -5.13 -0.96 -8.24
C LYS A 48 -3.88 -1.68 -8.75
N LEU A 49 -3.68 -2.90 -8.26
CA LEU A 49 -2.57 -3.76 -8.65
C LEU A 49 -2.94 -4.64 -9.87
N ASN A 50 -1.93 -5.13 -10.56
CA ASN A 50 -2.06 -6.09 -11.65
C ASN A 50 -2.29 -7.51 -11.11
N SER A 51 -2.69 -8.44 -11.99
CA SER A 51 -2.59 -9.87 -11.65
C SER A 51 -1.12 -10.26 -11.51
N PRO A 52 -0.75 -11.14 -10.56
CA PRO A 52 0.64 -11.48 -10.34
C PRO A 52 1.25 -12.17 -11.55
N ASP A 53 2.47 -11.79 -11.92
CA ASP A 53 3.26 -12.49 -12.92
C ASP A 53 3.40 -13.98 -12.59
N GLY A 54 3.13 -14.85 -13.57
CA GLY A 54 3.07 -16.31 -13.39
C GLY A 54 1.79 -16.81 -12.69
N GLY A 55 0.87 -15.92 -12.34
CA GLY A 55 -0.42 -16.25 -11.75
C GLY A 55 -0.36 -16.65 -10.27
N PHE A 56 -1.51 -17.10 -9.79
CA PHE A 56 -1.69 -17.70 -8.46
C PHE A 56 -1.62 -19.21 -8.57
N SER A 57 -1.07 -19.88 -7.56
CA SER A 57 -0.97 -21.35 -7.53
C SER A 57 -2.31 -22.01 -7.18
N LYS A 58 -2.88 -21.73 -6.01
CA LYS A 58 -4.18 -22.23 -5.51
C LYS A 58 -4.87 -21.14 -4.70
N LYS A 59 -5.62 -20.26 -5.39
CA LYS A 59 -6.33 -19.11 -4.80
C LYS A 59 -7.25 -19.44 -3.62
N LEU A 60 -7.87 -20.63 -3.64
CA LEU A 60 -8.87 -21.06 -2.67
C LEU A 60 -8.28 -21.87 -1.50
N LEU A 61 -6.96 -22.08 -1.46
CA LEU A 61 -6.28 -22.83 -0.40
C LEU A 61 -5.43 -21.89 0.47
N HIS A 62 -5.36 -22.15 1.78
CA HIS A 62 -4.66 -21.26 2.71
C HIS A 62 -3.16 -21.31 2.43
N PHE A 63 -2.44 -20.20 2.64
CA PHE A 63 -1.01 -20.09 2.37
C PHE A 63 -0.18 -21.17 3.09
N ASN A 64 -0.47 -21.42 4.38
CA ASN A 64 0.18 -22.46 5.16
C ASN A 64 -0.06 -23.89 4.64
N GLU A 65 -1.08 -24.10 3.81
CA GLU A 65 -1.42 -25.39 3.18
C GLU A 65 -0.88 -25.47 1.74
N GLY A 66 -0.10 -24.48 1.31
CA GLY A 66 0.46 -24.40 -0.05
C GLY A 66 -0.47 -23.73 -1.08
N GLY A 67 -1.40 -22.87 -0.63
CA GLY A 67 -2.17 -21.99 -1.49
C GLY A 67 -1.76 -20.52 -1.42
N ASP A 68 -2.66 -19.61 -1.79
CA ASP A 68 -2.34 -18.17 -1.92
C ASP A 68 -3.17 -17.24 -1.02
N TYR A 69 -4.27 -17.69 -0.41
CA TYR A 69 -5.06 -16.82 0.48
C TYR A 69 -4.61 -16.89 1.94
N GLY A 70 -4.87 -15.84 2.71
CA GLY A 70 -4.55 -15.76 4.13
C GLY A 70 -3.31 -14.91 4.41
N ASN A 71 -2.78 -15.03 5.63
CA ASN A 71 -1.60 -14.28 6.05
C ASN A 71 -0.32 -14.94 5.53
N HIS A 72 0.48 -14.19 4.76
CA HIS A 72 1.80 -14.64 4.27
C HIS A 72 2.95 -14.14 5.16
N GLU A 73 2.63 -13.42 6.24
CA GLU A 73 3.59 -12.77 7.13
C GLU A 73 4.60 -11.94 6.33
N VAL A 74 5.89 -12.18 6.53
CA VAL A 74 7.00 -11.49 5.84
C VAL A 74 7.09 -11.82 4.35
N LEU A 75 6.38 -12.85 3.86
CA LEU A 75 6.45 -13.30 2.47
C LEU A 75 5.50 -12.56 1.54
N ILE A 76 4.56 -11.77 2.06
CA ILE A 76 3.59 -11.02 1.24
C ILE A 76 4.27 -10.11 0.21
N GLY A 77 5.44 -9.55 0.55
CA GLY A 77 6.22 -8.71 -0.36
C GLY A 77 6.60 -9.41 -1.67
N LYS A 78 6.79 -10.74 -1.65
CA LYS A 78 7.05 -11.52 -2.87
C LYS A 78 5.86 -11.55 -3.81
N LEU A 79 4.64 -11.59 -3.27
CA LEU A 79 3.42 -11.52 -4.06
C LEU A 79 3.22 -10.10 -4.61
N VAL A 80 3.36 -9.09 -3.75
CA VAL A 80 3.18 -7.69 -4.13
C VAL A 80 4.15 -7.26 -5.24
N ASN A 81 5.42 -7.68 -5.19
CA ASN A 81 6.41 -7.41 -6.24
C ASN A 81 6.06 -8.00 -7.61
N ARG A 82 5.20 -9.02 -7.68
CA ARG A 82 4.71 -9.58 -8.96
C ARG A 82 3.46 -8.86 -9.48
N MET A 83 2.88 -7.96 -8.69
CA MET A 83 1.61 -7.28 -8.97
C MET A 83 1.75 -5.76 -9.17
N ILE A 84 2.88 -5.17 -8.77
CA ILE A 84 3.25 -3.77 -9.04
C ILE A 84 3.76 -3.70 -10.48
#